data_AF-A0A7X6PUY6-F1
#
_entry.id   AF-A0A7X6PUY6-F1
#
_cell.length_a   1.000
_cell.length_b   1.000
_cell.length_c   1.000
_cell.angle_alpha   90.00
_cell.angle_beta   90.00
_cell.angle_gamma   90.00
#
_symmetry.space_group_name_H-M   'P 1'
#
loop_
_entity.id
_entity.type
_entity.pdbx_description
1 polymer ?
#
loop_
_entity_poly.entity_id
_entity_poly.type
_entity_poly.pdbx_seq_one_letter_code
_entity_poly.pdbx_strand_id
1 'polypeptide(L)' 'MKIKELPYMLYADECGKIYDHPYFRMAGFSGNTLGAISKDDLIKMPSFSKLFYFPGCAPIGVDPETGVPEVVQEIRV' A
#
# COMPACT_ATOMS: atom_id res chain seq x y z
N MET A 1 -17.60 -2.48 -1.03
CA MET A 1 -16.32 -2.50 -0.28
C MET A 1 -15.86 -1.06 -0.09
N LYS A 2 -15.49 -0.62 1.10
CA LYS A 2 -15.14 0.79 1.37
C LYS A 2 -13.64 1.04 1.24
N ILE A 3 -13.11 0.86 0.02
CA ILE A 3 -11.67 0.97 -0.26
C ILE A 3 -11.13 2.36 0.14
N LYS A 4 -11.94 3.41 -0.05
CA LYS A 4 -11.61 4.80 0.35
C LYS A 4 -11.30 4.98 1.84
N GLU A 5 -11.81 4.11 2.71
CA GLU A 5 -11.55 4.13 4.15
C GLU A 5 -10.28 3.37 4.57
N LEU A 6 -9.63 2.66 3.63
CA LEU A 6 -8.37 1.99 3.92
C LEU A 6 -7.22 3.00 4.08
N PRO A 7 -6.16 2.63 4.81
CA PRO A 7 -4.91 3.35 4.81
C PRO A 7 -4.36 3.59 3.40
N TYR A 8 -3.56 4.65 3.25
CA TYR A 8 -2.87 4.94 2.01
C TYR A 8 -1.80 3.90 1.70
N MET A 9 -1.48 3.74 0.43
CA MET A 9 -0.34 2.93 0.02
C MET A 9 0.95 3.58 0.56
N LEU A 10 1.79 2.79 1.21
CA LEU A 10 3.13 3.22 1.58
C LEU A 10 4.10 2.96 0.43
N TYR A 11 5.00 3.90 0.19
CA TYR A 11 6.13 3.73 -0.70
C TYR A 11 7.39 4.31 -0.08
N ALA A 12 8.55 3.97 -0.62
CA ALA A 12 9.82 4.52 -0.18
C ALA A 12 10.60 5.11 -1.35
N ASP A 13 11.39 6.14 -1.07
CA ASP A 13 12.40 6.64 -2.01
C ASP A 13 13.67 5.77 -1.98
N GLU A 14 14.64 6.08 -2.84
CA GLU A 14 15.90 5.35 -2.94
C GLU A 14 16.74 5.39 -1.66
N CYS A 15 16.51 6.39 -0.80
CA CYS A 15 17.15 6.52 0.51
C CYS A 15 16.41 5.74 1.61
N GLY A 16 15.32 5.04 1.26
CA GLY A 16 14.52 4.23 2.18
C GLY A 16 13.59 5.06 3.07
N LYS A 17 13.37 6.34 2.77
CA LYS A 17 12.39 7.15 3.50
C LYS A 17 10.99 6.80 2.99
N ILE A 18 10.08 6.56 3.93
CA ILE A 18 8.74 6.06 3.65
C ILE A 18 7.73 7.21 3.65
N TYR A 19 6.78 7.15 2.73
CA TYR A 19 5.75 8.15 2.50
C TYR A 19 4.39 7.47 2.29
N ASP A 20 3.33 8.19 2.65
CA ASP A 20 1.96 7.85 2.26
C ASP A 20 1.67 8.39 0.85
N HIS A 21 1.16 7.54 -0.03
CA HIS A 21 0.74 7.95 -1.37
C HIS A 21 -0.54 8.79 -1.31
N PRO A 22 -0.67 9.90 -2.05
CA PRO A 22 -1.81 10.82 -1.93
C PRO A 22 -3.16 10.23 -2.41
N TYR A 23 -3.11 9.22 -3.29
CA TYR A 23 -4.28 8.66 -3.97
C TYR A 23 -4.50 7.17 -3.70
N PHE A 24 -3.58 6.30 -4.14
CA PHE A 24 -3.69 4.86 -3.95
C PHE A 24 -3.83 4.42 -2.49
N ARG A 25 -4.61 3.35 -2.30
CA ARG A 25 -4.84 2.70 -1.00
C ARG A 25 -3.96 1.47 -0.84
N MET A 26 -3.79 1.04 0.40
CA MET A 26 -3.00 -0.15 0.70
C MET A 26 -3.52 -1.36 -0.08
N ALA A 27 -2.61 -2.10 -0.69
CA ALA A 27 -2.88 -3.40 -1.27
C ALA A 27 -2.62 -4.51 -0.24
N GLY A 28 -3.37 -5.59 -0.35
CA GLY A 28 -3.10 -6.85 0.31
C GLY A 28 -2.75 -7.95 -0.66
N PHE A 29 -2.17 -9.00 -0.10
CA PHE A 29 -1.83 -10.20 -0.83
C PHE A 29 -2.34 -11.43 -0.08
N SER A 30 -3.20 -12.20 -0.73
CA SER A 30 -3.78 -13.44 -0.21
C SER A 30 -3.51 -14.59 -1.19
N GLY A 31 -2.52 -15.42 -0.88
CA GLY A 31 -2.05 -16.50 -1.76
C GLY A 31 -1.48 -15.94 -3.07
N ASN A 32 -2.22 -16.09 -4.17
CA ASN A 32 -1.85 -15.55 -5.48
C ASN A 32 -2.70 -14.33 -5.88
N THR A 33 -3.53 -13.83 -4.96
CA THR A 33 -4.47 -12.73 -5.24
C THR A 33 -3.97 -11.46 -4.59
N LEU A 34 -3.73 -10.46 -5.42
CA LEU A 34 -3.41 -9.10 -5.02
C LEU A 34 -4.69 -8.25 -5.13
N GLY A 35 -4.98 -7.41 -4.13
CA GLY A 35 -6.17 -6.57 -4.19
C GLY A 35 -6.46 -5.82 -2.88
N ALA A 36 -7.66 -5.25 -2.79
CA ALA A 36 -8.11 -4.58 -1.57
C ALA A 36 -8.33 -5.59 -0.42
N ILE A 37 -8.03 -5.15 0.80
CA ILE A 37 -8.32 -5.89 2.04
C ILE A 37 -9.58 -5.31 2.69
N SER A 38 -10.33 -6.12 3.45
CA SER A 38 -11.44 -5.57 4.26
C SER A 38 -10.88 -4.79 5.45
N LYS A 39 -11.58 -3.73 5.86
CA LYS A 39 -11.24 -3.00 7.07
C LYS A 39 -11.28 -3.89 8.31
N ASP A 40 -12.15 -4.91 8.30
CA ASP A 40 -12.30 -5.87 9.40
C ASP A 40 -11.10 -6.81 9.55
N ASP A 41 -10.30 -6.96 8.48
CA ASP A 41 -9.06 -7.75 8.52
C ASP A 41 -7.87 -6.94 9.08
N LEU A 42 -8.05 -5.63 9.26
CA LEU A 42 -6.99 -4.73 9.71
C LEU A 42 -6.95 -4.63 11.23
N ILE A 43 -5.75 -4.74 11.77
CA ILE A 43 -5.44 -4.36 13.15
C ILE A 43 -4.65 -3.06 13.15
N LYS A 44 -4.69 -2.33 14.28
CA LYS A 44 -3.74 -1.23 14.48
C LYS A 44 -2.33 -1.79 14.45
N MET A 45 -1.42 -1.05 13.83
CA MET A 45 0.00 -1.41 13.80
C MET A 45 0.52 -1.55 15.24
N PRO A 46 1.04 -2.73 15.63
CA PRO A 46 1.58 -2.94 16.96
C PRO A 46 2.71 -1.97 17.30
N SER A 47 2.82 -1.64 18.59
CA SER A 47 4.00 -0.99 19.12
C SER A 47 5.24 -1.82 18.73
N PHE A 48 6.27 -1.17 18.20
CA PHE A 48 7.52 -1.80 17.71
C PHE A 48 7.48 -2.50 16.35
N SER A 49 6.39 -2.39 15.58
CA SER A 49 6.43 -2.76 14.16
C SER A 49 7.52 -1.97 13.41
N LYS A 50 8.17 -2.65 12.46
CA LYS A 50 9.17 -2.07 11.57
C LYS A 50 8.72 -2.22 10.13
N LEU A 51 8.95 -1.18 9.34
CA LEU A 51 8.79 -1.22 7.90
C LEU A 51 10.14 -1.52 7.25
N PHE A 52 10.11 -2.28 6.16
CA PHE A 52 11.30 -2.66 5.40
C PHE A 52 11.18 -2.12 3.98
N TYR A 53 12.26 -1.49 3.51
CA TYR A 53 12.39 -1.06 2.14
C TYR A 53 13.13 -2.14 1.33
N PHE A 54 12.60 -2.46 0.15
CA PHE A 54 13.19 -3.41 -0.80
C PHE A 54 13.65 -2.65 -2.05
N PRO A 55 14.97 -2.47 -2.25
CA PRO A 55 15.49 -1.81 -3.44
C PRO A 55 15.07 -2.52 -4.73
N GLY A 56 14.66 -1.74 -5.73
CA GLY A 56 14.23 -2.27 -7.05
C GLY A 56 12.86 -2.96 -7.03
N CYS A 57 12.11 -2.89 -5.93
CA CYS A 57 10.75 -3.40 -5.85
C CYS A 57 9.76 -2.24 -6.03
N ALA A 58 8.97 -2.26 -7.12
CA ALA A 58 7.95 -1.26 -7.35
C ALA A 58 6.81 -1.41 -6.33
N PRO A 59 6.36 -0.31 -5.68
CA PRO A 59 5.24 -0.35 -4.77
C PRO A 59 3.93 -0.65 -5.52
N ILE A 60 2.98 -1.27 -4.81
CA ILE A 60 1.69 -1.65 -5.36
C ILE A 60 0.59 -1.08 -4.48
N GLY A 61 -0.33 -0.35 -5.11
CA GLY A 61 -1.49 0.24 -4.47
C GLY A 61 -2.79 -0.22 -5.11
N VAL A 62 -3.91 0.08 -4.49
CA VAL A 62 -5.24 -0.15 -5.04
C VAL A 62 -5.89 1.18 -5.38
N ASP A 63 -6.39 1.32 -6.60
CA ASP A 63 -7.17 2.49 -6.98
C ASP A 63 -8.49 2.52 -6.17
N PRO A 64 -8.78 3.59 -5.42
CA PRO A 64 -9.95 3.66 -4.56
C PRO A 64 -11.29 3.81 -5.30
N GLU A 65 -11.29 4.18 -6.58
CA GLU A 65 -12.47 4.30 -7.44
C GLU A 65 -12.78 2.98 -8.16
N THR A 66 -11.76 2.29 -8.68
CA THR A 66 -11.95 1.05 -9.46
C THR A 66 -11.79 -0.22 -8.62
N GLY A 67 -11.02 -0.15 -7.53
CA GLY A 67 -10.64 -1.30 -6.72
C GLY A 67 -9.59 -2.21 -7.36
N VAL A 68 -8.99 -1.80 -8.48
CA VAL A 68 -7.98 -2.55 -9.21
C VAL A 68 -6.60 -2.28 -8.59
N PRO A 69 -5.77 -3.32 -8.37
CA PRO A 69 -4.40 -3.13 -7.94
C PRO A 69 -3.51 -2.66 -9.11
N GLU A 70 -2.65 -1.69 -8.85
CA GLU A 70 -1.76 -1.07 -9.82
C GLU A 70 -0.33 -0.99 -9.30
N VAL A 71 0.63 -1.28 -10.19
CA VAL A 71 2.05 -1.10 -9.93
C VAL A 71 2.38 0.37 -10.16
N VAL A 72 2.86 1.04 -9.11
CA VAL A 72 3.17 2.47 -9.17
C VAL A 72 4.66 2.63 -9.49
N GLN A 73 4.97 2.94 -10.74
CA GLN A 73 6.36 2.96 -11.24
C GLN A 73 7.07 4.30 -11.03
N GLU A 74 6.33 5.40 -11.07
CA GLU A 74 6.89 6.74 -10.85
C GLU A 74 6.17 7.42 -9.70
N ILE A 75 6.93 7.79 -8.68
CA ILE A 75 6.43 8.63 -7.60
C ILE A 75 7.38 9.80 -7.46
N ARG A 76 6.93 10.97 -7.92
CA ARG A 76 7.68 12.21 -7.74
C ARG A 76 7.52 12.66 -6.29
N VAL A 77 8.62 12.65 -5.55
CA VAL A 77 8.74 13.25 -4.21
C VAL A 77 9.13 14.71 -4.35
#